data_AF-A0A7Z9UIC9-F1
#
_entry.id   AF-A0A7Z9UIC9-F1
#
_cell.length_a   1.000
_cell.length_b   1.000
_cell.length_c   1.000
_cell.angle_alpha   90.00
_cell.angle_beta   90.00
_cell.angle_gamma   90.00
#
_symmetry.space_group_name_H-M   'P 1'
#
loop_
_entity.id
_entity.type
_entity.pdbx_description
1 polymer ?
#
loop_
_entity_poly.entity_id
_entity_poly.type
_entity_poly.pdbx_seq_one_letter_code
_entity_poly.pdbx_strand_id
1 'polypeptide(L)'
;MDLLIDNIEQAIVDTKKQLKTNLPELKGIFQDLESDMKAEVSLIEDLVRDGKAVIPEVNYEAIQNDQVDETIVASIKHRGCAVIRSVFPKSQVEEWNDELVEYITANGYYEQCQGKAHLDQYFSTLQSGKPQVFGIYWSRPQMLARQDERMAKTKAWLNNLWGTKDNGSLGIDPDRECTYADRIRRREPGDNTFGLSPHTDAGSIERWIDKEYQKVYRHV
;
A
#
# COMPACT_ATOMS: atom_id res chain seq x y z
N MET A 1 -2.41 -2.67 -27.63
CA MET A 1 -3.80 -2.72 -28.14
C MET A 1 -4.63 -2.18 -27.01
N ASP A 2 -5.18 -0.98 -27.16
CA ASP A 2 -5.88 -0.32 -26.07
C ASP A 2 -7.15 -1.10 -25.73
N LEU A 3 -7.38 -1.32 -24.43
CA LEU A 3 -8.59 -1.97 -23.92
C LEU A 3 -9.73 -0.94 -23.99
N LEU A 4 -10.32 -0.75 -25.16
CA LEU A 4 -11.55 0.04 -25.33
C LEU A 4 -12.73 -0.81 -24.88
N ILE A 5 -13.21 -0.57 -23.66
CA ILE A 5 -14.42 -1.19 -23.12
C ILE A 5 -15.57 -0.21 -23.24
N ASP A 6 -16.30 -0.29 -24.34
CA ASP A 6 -17.48 0.55 -24.59
C ASP A 6 -18.68 0.15 -23.71
N ASN A 7 -18.64 -1.07 -23.15
CA ASN A 7 -19.67 -1.59 -22.23
C ASN A 7 -19.05 -2.49 -21.15
N ILE A 8 -18.80 -1.89 -19.97
CA ILE A 8 -18.18 -2.56 -18.83
C ILE A 8 -19.04 -3.71 -18.29
N GLU A 9 -20.36 -3.54 -18.25
CA GLU A 9 -21.27 -4.57 -17.76
C GLU A 9 -21.20 -5.83 -18.62
N GLN A 10 -21.22 -5.65 -19.94
CA GLN A 10 -21.11 -6.75 -20.89
C GLN A 10 -19.73 -7.44 -20.77
N ALA A 11 -18.65 -6.66 -20.63
CA ALA A 11 -17.31 -7.21 -20.41
C ALA A 11 -17.22 -8.07 -19.13
N ILE A 12 -17.87 -7.63 -18.04
CA ILE A 12 -17.95 -8.41 -16.79
C ILE A 12 -18.74 -9.70 -17.00
N VAL A 13 -19.89 -9.64 -17.68
CA VAL A 13 -20.72 -10.82 -17.96
C VAL A 13 -19.94 -11.85 -18.77
N ASP A 14 -19.27 -11.41 -19.83
CA ASP A 14 -18.52 -12.30 -20.72
C ASP A 14 -17.27 -12.87 -20.04
N THR A 15 -16.57 -12.06 -19.26
CA THR A 15 -15.44 -12.52 -18.42
C THR A 15 -15.89 -13.57 -17.41
N LYS A 16 -17.01 -13.35 -16.72
CA LYS A 16 -17.57 -14.34 -15.77
C LYS A 16 -17.93 -15.65 -16.44
N LYS A 17 -18.53 -15.61 -17.65
CA LYS A 17 -18.83 -16.82 -18.42
C LYS A 17 -17.53 -17.57 -18.78
N GLN A 18 -16.55 -16.84 -19.32
CA GLN A 18 -15.25 -17.41 -19.69
C GLN A 18 -14.56 -18.08 -18.50
N LEU A 19 -14.45 -17.39 -17.36
CA LEU A 19 -13.76 -17.92 -16.18
C LEU A 19 -14.47 -19.15 -15.60
N LYS A 20 -15.81 -19.17 -15.57
CA LYS A 20 -16.58 -20.35 -15.14
C LYS A 20 -16.37 -21.56 -16.04
N THR A 21 -16.22 -21.34 -17.35
CA THR A 21 -15.88 -22.44 -18.28
C THR A 21 -14.48 -22.99 -18.01
N ASN A 22 -13.53 -22.12 -17.67
CA ASN A 22 -12.14 -22.52 -17.38
C ASN A 22 -11.96 -23.14 -15.99
N LEU A 23 -12.87 -22.87 -15.05
CA LEU A 23 -12.84 -23.36 -13.66
C LEU A 23 -14.14 -24.11 -13.34
N PRO A 24 -14.34 -25.34 -13.87
CA PRO A 24 -15.58 -26.09 -13.68
C PRO A 24 -15.88 -26.43 -12.21
N GLU A 25 -14.83 -26.62 -11.38
CA GLU A 25 -14.93 -26.94 -9.95
C GLU A 25 -14.84 -25.70 -9.05
N LEU A 26 -15.19 -24.52 -9.57
CA LEU A 26 -15.07 -23.23 -8.86
C LEU A 26 -15.58 -23.26 -7.41
N LYS A 27 -16.69 -23.95 -7.15
CA LYS A 27 -17.27 -24.05 -5.81
C LYS A 27 -16.35 -24.79 -4.85
N GLY A 28 -15.79 -25.93 -5.26
CA GLY A 28 -14.86 -26.71 -4.43
C GLY A 28 -13.57 -25.94 -4.18
N ILE A 29 -12.98 -25.38 -5.25
CA ILE A 29 -11.76 -24.56 -5.17
C ILE A 29 -11.94 -23.38 -4.20
N PHE A 30 -13.08 -22.70 -4.28
CA PHE A 30 -13.38 -21.58 -3.38
C PHE A 30 -13.57 -22.04 -1.92
N GLN A 31 -14.13 -23.23 -1.69
CA GLN A 31 -14.27 -23.79 -0.34
C GLN A 31 -12.91 -24.14 0.27
N ASP A 32 -11.99 -24.70 -0.53
CA ASP A 32 -10.63 -24.98 -0.08
C ASP A 32 -9.90 -23.68 0.27
N LEU A 33 -9.97 -22.66 -0.60
CA LEU A 33 -9.40 -21.33 -0.33
C LEU A 33 -10.03 -20.69 0.92
N GLU A 34 -11.34 -20.79 1.10
CA GLU A 34 -12.02 -20.27 2.28
C GLU A 34 -11.53 -20.96 3.57
N SER A 35 -11.27 -22.27 3.52
CA SER A 35 -10.70 -23.02 4.63
C SER A 35 -9.29 -22.52 4.98
N ASP A 36 -8.43 -22.33 3.98
CA ASP A 36 -7.07 -21.81 4.17
C ASP A 36 -7.09 -20.40 4.78
N MET A 37 -7.97 -19.52 4.27
CA MET A 37 -8.12 -18.16 4.80
C MET A 37 -8.65 -18.17 6.24
N LYS A 38 -9.59 -19.06 6.59
CA LYS A 38 -10.08 -19.20 7.97
C LYS A 38 -8.99 -19.65 8.92
N ALA A 39 -8.15 -20.60 8.51
CA ALA A 39 -7.01 -21.04 9.31
C ALA A 39 -6.03 -19.89 9.58
N GLU A 40 -5.75 -19.07 8.56
CA GLU A 40 -4.90 -17.88 8.71
C GLU A 40 -5.51 -16.84 9.64
N VAL A 41 -6.81 -16.59 9.55
CA VAL A 41 -7.54 -15.70 10.47
C VAL A 41 -7.45 -16.20 11.91
N SER A 42 -7.70 -17.48 12.15
CA SER A 42 -7.59 -18.06 13.50
C SER A 42 -6.18 -17.94 14.07
N LEU A 43 -5.15 -18.15 13.24
CA LEU A 43 -3.77 -17.94 13.66
C LEU A 43 -3.52 -16.48 14.07
N ILE A 44 -4.03 -15.51 13.30
CA ILE A 44 -3.91 -14.09 13.62
C ILE A 44 -4.63 -13.76 14.94
N GLU A 45 -5.84 -14.25 15.14
CA GLU A 45 -6.61 -14.06 16.37
C GLU A 45 -5.89 -14.63 17.59
N ASP A 46 -5.28 -15.81 17.44
CA ASP A 46 -4.47 -16.45 18.49
C ASP A 46 -3.24 -15.61 18.85
N LEU A 47 -2.51 -15.10 17.84
CA LEU A 47 -1.37 -14.22 18.05
C LEU A 47 -1.77 -12.94 18.79
N VAL A 48 -2.88 -12.31 18.39
CA VAL A 48 -3.40 -11.10 19.04
C VAL A 48 -3.80 -11.39 20.48
N ARG A 49 -4.53 -12.48 20.72
CA ARG A 49 -4.95 -12.91 22.07
C ARG A 49 -3.75 -13.15 22.99
N ASP A 50 -2.67 -13.73 22.44
CA ASP A 50 -1.43 -14.01 23.15
C ASP A 50 -0.52 -12.77 23.31
N GLY A 51 -0.91 -11.60 22.77
CA GLY A 51 -0.10 -10.38 22.80
C GLY A 51 1.17 -10.46 21.93
N LYS A 52 1.20 -11.37 20.96
CA LYS A 52 2.31 -11.53 20.01
C LYS A 52 2.13 -10.59 18.81
N ALA A 53 3.24 -10.13 18.26
CA ALA A 53 3.23 -9.32 17.05
C ALA A 53 2.74 -10.14 15.85
N VAL A 54 1.73 -9.63 15.14
CA VAL A 54 1.23 -10.21 13.88
C VAL A 54 2.02 -9.70 12.69
N ILE A 55 2.32 -8.40 12.69
CA ILE A 55 3.07 -7.74 11.62
C ILE A 55 4.56 -7.97 11.90
N PRO A 56 5.32 -8.54 10.96
CA PRO A 56 6.76 -8.72 11.11
C PRO A 56 7.46 -7.37 11.27
N GLU A 57 8.41 -7.30 12.20
CA GLU A 57 9.20 -6.09 12.44
C GLU A 57 10.68 -6.33 12.16
N VAL A 58 11.33 -5.34 11.54
CA VAL A 58 12.77 -5.36 11.24
C VAL A 58 13.38 -4.01 11.61
N ASN A 59 14.55 -4.01 12.24
CA ASN A 59 15.30 -2.76 12.45
C ASN A 59 16.06 -2.39 11.17
N TYR A 60 16.06 -1.11 10.83
CA TYR A 60 16.79 -0.59 9.68
C TYR A 60 18.28 -0.97 9.70
N GLU A 61 18.92 -1.01 10.87
CA GLU A 61 20.32 -1.42 11.02
C GLU A 61 20.58 -2.84 10.48
N ALA A 62 19.65 -3.78 10.67
CA ALA A 62 19.78 -5.13 10.12
C ALA A 62 19.69 -5.13 8.58
N ILE A 63 18.85 -4.27 7.99
CA ILE A 63 18.80 -4.05 6.54
C ILE A 63 20.11 -3.40 6.07
N GLN A 64 20.60 -2.41 6.81
CA GLN A 64 21.82 -1.68 6.49
C GLN A 64 23.05 -2.59 6.48
N ASN A 65 23.09 -3.60 7.34
CA ASN A 65 24.21 -4.52 7.48
C ASN A 65 24.00 -5.85 6.75
N ASP A 66 22.92 -6.01 5.98
CA ASP A 66 22.56 -7.25 5.29
C ASP A 66 22.45 -8.46 6.25
N GLN A 67 21.85 -8.23 7.42
CA GLN A 67 21.74 -9.14 8.56
C GLN A 67 20.30 -9.45 8.95
N VAL A 68 19.34 -9.27 8.04
CA VAL A 68 17.95 -9.62 8.31
C VAL A 68 17.78 -11.15 8.30
N ASP A 69 17.20 -11.68 9.38
CA ASP A 69 16.91 -13.11 9.52
C ASP A 69 15.97 -13.61 8.41
N GLU A 70 16.30 -14.74 7.78
CA GLU A 70 15.50 -15.36 6.73
C GLU A 70 14.08 -15.74 7.21
N THR A 71 13.91 -16.04 8.50
CA THR A 71 12.59 -16.31 9.09
C THR A 71 11.72 -15.05 9.12
N ILE A 72 12.30 -13.87 9.34
CA ILE A 72 11.59 -12.59 9.23
C ILE A 72 11.21 -12.35 7.76
N VAL A 73 12.13 -12.60 6.83
CA VAL A 73 11.84 -12.47 5.39
C VAL A 73 10.69 -13.39 4.97
N ALA A 74 10.69 -14.65 5.39
CA ALA A 74 9.61 -15.59 5.13
C ALA A 74 8.28 -15.10 5.74
N SER A 75 8.33 -14.56 6.97
CA SER A 75 7.16 -13.97 7.62
C SER A 75 6.62 -12.77 6.86
N ILE A 76 7.47 -11.87 6.35
CA ILE A 76 7.05 -10.72 5.53
C ILE A 76 6.37 -11.20 4.25
N LYS A 77 6.93 -12.21 3.58
CA LYS A 77 6.33 -12.78 2.36
C LYS A 77 4.97 -13.43 2.65
N HIS A 78 4.83 -14.11 3.77
CA HIS A 78 3.57 -14.73 4.21
C HIS A 78 2.51 -13.68 4.59
N ARG A 79 2.91 -12.65 5.35
CA ARG A 79 2.02 -11.62 5.88
C ARG A 79 1.71 -10.48 4.90
N GLY A 80 2.52 -10.32 3.85
CA GLY A 80 2.40 -9.25 2.87
C GLY A 80 2.63 -7.84 3.43
N CYS A 81 3.22 -7.71 4.62
CA CYS A 81 3.46 -6.43 5.27
C CYS A 81 4.67 -6.50 6.23
N ALA A 82 5.22 -5.35 6.59
CA ALA A 82 6.33 -5.22 7.54
C ALA A 82 6.32 -3.85 8.23
N VAL A 83 6.86 -3.79 9.44
CA VAL A 83 7.27 -2.54 10.10
C VAL A 83 8.79 -2.45 10.07
N ILE A 84 9.32 -1.37 9.49
CA ILE A 84 10.75 -1.10 9.48
C ILE A 84 11.03 -0.02 10.52
N ARG A 85 11.61 -0.44 11.64
CA ARG A 85 11.91 0.42 12.78
C ARG A 85 13.18 1.21 12.53
N SER A 86 13.19 2.46 13.02
CA SER A 86 14.38 3.29 13.07
C SER A 86 15.05 3.57 11.71
N VAL A 87 14.27 3.63 10.62
CA VAL A 87 14.77 4.11 9.31
C VAL A 87 15.34 5.52 9.43
N PHE A 88 14.67 6.37 10.22
CA PHE A 88 15.12 7.70 10.57
C PHE A 88 15.21 7.86 12.08
N PRO A 89 16.19 8.63 12.59
CA PRO A 89 16.23 9.05 13.98
C PRO A 89 14.96 9.80 14.36
N LYS A 90 14.44 9.55 15.56
CA LYS A 90 13.23 10.19 16.07
C LYS A 90 13.32 11.73 16.01
N SER A 91 14.45 12.31 16.41
CA SER A 91 14.65 13.77 16.39
C SER A 91 14.52 14.37 14.99
N GLN A 92 15.05 13.69 13.96
CA GLN A 92 14.92 14.13 12.57
C GLN A 92 13.46 14.10 12.10
N VAL A 93 12.70 13.08 12.51
CA VAL A 93 11.26 12.98 12.18
C VAL A 93 10.45 14.06 12.89
N GLU A 94 10.80 14.40 14.14
CA GLU A 94 10.17 15.49 14.90
C GLU A 94 10.45 16.86 14.24
N GLU A 95 11.70 17.13 13.86
CA GLU A 95 12.06 18.35 13.11
C GLU A 95 11.31 18.46 11.77
N TRP A 96 11.24 17.37 11.01
CA TRP A 96 10.46 17.32 9.76
C TRP A 96 8.97 17.54 9.98
N ASN A 97 8.41 17.04 11.07
CA ASN A 97 7.02 17.29 11.42
C ASN A 97 6.79 18.77 11.72
N ASP A 98 7.69 19.41 12.46
CA ASP A 98 7.57 20.82 12.82
C ASP A 98 7.72 21.73 11.59
N GLU A 99 8.71 21.46 10.74
CA GLU A 99 8.90 22.15 9.45
C GLU A 99 7.68 22.00 8.53
N LEU A 100 7.02 20.84 8.56
CA LEU A 100 5.80 20.60 7.79
C LEU A 100 4.61 21.40 8.33
N VAL A 101 4.49 21.53 9.65
CA VAL A 101 3.46 22.37 10.29
C VAL A 101 3.70 23.84 9.96
N GLU A 102 4.94 24.30 10.05
CA GLU A 102 5.31 25.65 9.65
C GLU A 102 4.99 25.89 8.17
N TYR A 103 5.34 24.96 7.29
CA TYR A 103 5.01 25.04 5.86
C TYR A 103 3.50 25.16 5.62
N ILE A 104 2.68 24.36 6.29
CA ILE A 104 1.20 24.41 6.17
C ILE A 104 0.66 25.77 6.64
N THR A 105 1.15 26.28 7.77
CA THR A 105 0.63 27.48 8.41
C THR A 105 1.11 28.77 7.75
N ALA A 106 2.40 28.88 7.44
CA ALA A 106 2.99 30.05 6.79
C ALA A 106 2.41 30.29 5.38
N ASN A 107 1.95 29.24 4.72
CA ASN A 107 1.28 29.33 3.41
C ASN A 107 -0.25 29.51 3.51
N GLY A 108 -0.84 29.59 4.72
CA GLY A 108 -2.29 29.75 4.89
C GLY A 108 -3.10 28.62 4.26
N TYR A 109 -2.60 27.38 4.33
CA TYR A 109 -3.20 26.24 3.62
C TYR A 109 -4.64 25.97 4.08
N TYR A 110 -4.93 26.12 5.38
CA TYR A 110 -6.25 25.86 5.93
C TYR A 110 -7.32 26.79 5.33
N GLU A 111 -7.00 28.08 5.17
CA GLU A 111 -7.86 29.08 4.56
C GLU A 111 -8.07 28.80 3.07
N GLN A 112 -7.01 28.44 2.36
CA GLN A 112 -7.08 28.10 0.93
C GLN A 112 -7.90 26.84 0.66
N CYS A 113 -7.89 25.86 1.56
CA CYS A 113 -8.66 24.63 1.41
C CYS A 113 -10.17 24.85 1.55
N GLN A 114 -10.63 25.78 2.39
CA GLN A 114 -12.06 26.07 2.53
C GLN A 114 -12.69 26.51 1.21
N GLY A 115 -11.98 27.30 0.40
CA GLY A 115 -12.44 27.72 -0.93
C GLY A 115 -12.42 26.61 -2.00
N LYS A 116 -11.70 25.50 -1.75
CA LYS A 116 -11.44 24.42 -2.73
C LYS A 116 -12.07 23.08 -2.34
N ALA A 117 -12.88 23.03 -1.29
CA ALA A 117 -13.51 21.80 -0.80
C ALA A 117 -14.38 21.07 -1.85
N HIS A 118 -14.80 21.76 -2.91
CA HIS A 118 -15.56 21.18 -4.03
C HIS A 118 -14.72 20.36 -5.03
N LEU A 119 -13.38 20.49 -5.01
CA LEU A 119 -12.49 19.90 -6.00
C LEU A 119 -12.02 18.46 -5.67
N ASP A 120 -12.06 18.05 -4.40
CA ASP A 120 -11.72 16.69 -3.98
C ASP A 120 -12.91 16.06 -3.26
N GLN A 121 -13.78 15.39 -4.03
CA GLN A 121 -14.96 14.69 -3.51
C GLN A 121 -14.68 13.25 -3.12
N TYR A 122 -13.46 12.75 -3.33
CA TYR A 122 -13.09 11.36 -3.03
C TYR A 122 -13.25 11.04 -1.54
N PHE A 123 -13.10 12.06 -0.69
CA PHE A 123 -13.32 11.98 0.76
C PHE A 123 -14.53 12.82 1.24
N SER A 124 -15.47 13.14 0.36
CA SER A 124 -16.62 14.01 0.67
C SER A 124 -17.56 13.48 1.76
N THR A 125 -17.41 12.20 2.13
CA THR A 125 -18.13 11.57 3.25
C THR A 125 -17.50 11.85 4.62
N LEU A 126 -16.31 12.46 4.68
CA LEU A 126 -15.71 12.93 5.93
C LEU A 126 -16.44 14.19 6.40
N GLN A 127 -16.97 14.17 7.62
CA GLN A 127 -17.63 15.33 8.25
C GLN A 127 -16.77 16.58 8.15
N SER A 128 -17.43 17.73 7.93
CA SER A 128 -16.83 19.06 7.80
C SER A 128 -15.95 19.42 9.01
N GLY A 129 -14.66 19.12 8.88
CA GLY A 129 -13.60 19.42 9.83
C GLY A 129 -12.31 19.79 9.09
N LYS A 130 -11.24 20.05 9.83
CA LYS A 130 -9.91 20.27 9.23
C LYS A 130 -9.57 19.08 8.32
N PRO A 131 -8.95 19.31 7.14
CA PRO A 131 -8.57 18.21 6.26
C PRO A 131 -7.60 17.28 6.99
N GLN A 132 -7.86 15.97 6.98
CA GLN A 132 -6.92 14.97 7.50
C GLN A 132 -5.87 14.59 6.46
N VAL A 133 -6.21 14.70 5.17
CA VAL A 133 -5.32 14.46 4.04
C VAL A 133 -5.02 15.80 3.38
N PHE A 134 -3.74 16.11 3.19
CA PHE A 134 -3.29 17.37 2.62
C PHE A 134 -2.73 17.11 1.23
N GLY A 135 -3.22 17.83 0.23
CA GLY A 135 -2.75 17.85 -1.16
C GLY A 135 -1.40 18.55 -1.31
N ILE A 136 -0.46 18.27 -0.40
CA ILE A 136 0.90 18.81 -0.37
C ILE A 136 1.84 17.70 -0.80
N TYR A 137 2.63 17.98 -1.84
CA TYR A 137 3.49 16.99 -2.48
C TYR A 137 4.96 17.35 -2.39
N TRP A 138 5.31 18.63 -2.24
CA TRP A 138 6.66 19.15 -2.48
C TRP A 138 7.24 19.89 -1.28
N SER A 139 6.74 19.65 -0.07
CA SER A 139 7.38 20.20 1.12
C SER A 139 8.81 19.69 1.22
N ARG A 140 9.72 20.51 1.77
CA ARG A 140 11.11 20.12 1.95
C ARG A 140 11.25 18.82 2.78
N PRO A 141 10.52 18.60 3.89
CA PRO A 141 10.52 17.32 4.60
C PRO A 141 10.16 16.11 3.72
N GLN A 142 9.12 16.21 2.88
CA GLN A 142 8.73 15.12 1.98
C GLN A 142 9.84 14.79 0.98
N MET A 143 10.46 15.81 0.40
CA MET A 143 11.53 15.61 -0.58
C MET A 143 12.78 15.02 0.06
N LEU A 144 13.19 15.50 1.23
CA LEU A 144 14.31 14.94 1.98
C LEU A 144 14.07 13.48 2.34
N ALA A 145 12.91 13.14 2.90
CA ALA A 145 12.60 11.77 3.27
C ALA A 145 12.59 10.80 2.07
N ARG A 146 12.14 11.26 0.89
CA ARG A 146 12.08 10.44 -0.32
C ARG A 146 13.45 10.14 -0.92
N GLN A 147 14.36 11.10 -0.89
CA GLN A 147 15.68 11.01 -1.52
C GLN A 147 16.79 10.54 -0.57
N ASP A 148 16.48 10.35 0.71
CA ASP A 148 17.45 9.90 1.72
C ASP A 148 17.95 8.48 1.41
N GLU A 149 19.26 8.25 1.56
CA GLU A 149 19.90 6.96 1.29
C GLU A 149 19.31 5.82 2.13
N ARG A 150 18.85 6.11 3.36
CA ARG A 150 18.22 5.10 4.24
C ARG A 150 16.89 4.63 3.67
N MET A 151 16.14 5.55 3.08
CA MET A 151 14.88 5.26 2.41
C MET A 151 15.12 4.50 1.10
N ALA A 152 16.12 4.90 0.30
CA ALA A 152 16.51 4.19 -0.92
C ALA A 152 16.93 2.74 -0.62
N LYS A 153 17.81 2.52 0.39
CA LYS A 153 18.24 1.18 0.80
C LYS A 153 17.07 0.33 1.32
N THR A 154 16.16 0.94 2.08
CA THR A 154 14.95 0.27 2.56
C THR A 154 14.06 -0.19 1.40
N LYS A 155 13.82 0.67 0.41
CA LYS A 155 12.95 0.35 -0.74
C LYS A 155 13.60 -0.67 -1.66
N ALA A 156 14.91 -0.56 -1.92
CA ALA A 156 15.66 -1.58 -2.64
C ALA A 156 15.57 -2.95 -1.96
N TRP A 157 15.76 -3.02 -0.64
CA TRP A 157 15.63 -4.27 0.12
C TRP A 157 14.23 -4.89 -0.01
N LEU A 158 13.16 -4.10 0.12
CA LEU A 158 11.78 -4.57 -0.07
C LEU A 158 11.51 -5.06 -1.49
N ASN A 159 11.99 -4.35 -2.51
CA ASN A 159 11.83 -4.73 -3.91
C ASN A 159 12.51 -6.07 -4.21
N ASN A 160 13.68 -6.31 -3.63
CA ASN A 160 14.41 -7.57 -3.79
C ASN A 160 13.68 -8.79 -3.19
N LEU A 161 12.69 -8.60 -2.32
CA LEU A 161 11.88 -9.70 -1.80
C LEU A 161 10.99 -10.36 -2.86
N TRP A 162 10.63 -9.60 -3.91
CA TRP A 162 9.79 -10.06 -5.02
C TRP A 162 10.52 -10.96 -6.02
N GLY A 163 11.85 -11.10 -5.87
CA GLY A 163 12.79 -11.71 -6.82
C GLY A 163 12.18 -12.68 -7.82
N THR A 164 11.95 -12.21 -9.05
CA THR A 164 11.63 -13.07 -10.19
C THR A 164 12.87 -13.21 -11.06
N LYS A 165 13.04 -14.39 -11.67
CA LYS A 165 14.12 -14.64 -12.65
C LYS A 165 14.01 -13.74 -13.89
N ASP A 166 12.86 -13.08 -14.07
CA ASP A 166 12.50 -12.33 -15.25
C ASP A 166 12.68 -10.82 -15.11
N ASN A 167 13.09 -10.32 -13.93
CA ASN A 167 13.28 -8.88 -13.66
C ASN A 167 14.11 -8.20 -14.78
N GLY A 168 15.23 -8.81 -15.19
CA GLY A 168 16.07 -8.29 -16.26
C GLY A 168 15.37 -8.22 -17.62
N SER A 169 14.53 -9.21 -17.95
CA SER A 169 13.76 -9.21 -19.20
C SER A 169 12.57 -8.22 -19.19
N LEU A 170 12.05 -7.91 -18.00
CA LEU A 170 10.99 -6.93 -17.78
C LEU A 170 11.52 -5.49 -17.66
N GLY A 171 12.85 -5.30 -17.68
CA GLY A 171 13.48 -4.00 -17.48
C GLY A 171 13.30 -3.45 -16.05
N ILE A 172 13.06 -4.33 -15.07
CA ILE A 172 12.88 -3.96 -13.67
C ILE A 172 14.22 -4.14 -12.94
N ASP A 173 14.75 -3.05 -12.43
CA ASP A 173 15.91 -3.04 -11.53
C ASP A 173 15.42 -2.76 -10.09
N PRO A 174 15.42 -3.76 -9.19
CA PRO A 174 14.88 -3.59 -7.84
C PRO A 174 15.67 -2.57 -6.99
N ASP A 175 16.91 -2.30 -7.37
CA ASP A 175 17.80 -1.35 -6.68
C ASP A 175 17.64 0.08 -7.21
N ARG A 176 16.80 0.29 -8.24
CA ARG A 176 16.52 1.60 -8.82
C ARG A 176 15.03 1.90 -8.77
N GLU A 177 14.69 2.88 -7.96
CA GLU A 177 13.32 3.33 -7.81
C GLU A 177 13.05 4.69 -8.47
N CYS A 178 11.81 4.88 -8.88
CA CYS A 178 11.26 6.18 -9.22
C CYS A 178 10.64 6.81 -7.97
N THR A 179 10.79 8.13 -7.82
CA THR A 179 10.07 8.85 -6.77
C THR A 179 8.61 9.00 -7.16
N TYR A 180 7.72 8.41 -6.35
CA TYR A 180 6.28 8.67 -6.39
C TYR A 180 5.92 9.75 -5.36
N ALA A 181 5.49 10.92 -5.83
CA ALA A 181 5.13 12.04 -4.97
C ALA A 181 3.67 11.90 -4.51
N ASP A 182 3.49 11.57 -3.23
CA ASP A 182 2.17 11.45 -2.61
C ASP A 182 1.91 12.55 -1.55
N ARG A 183 0.66 12.60 -1.10
CA ARG A 183 0.10 13.47 -0.07
C ARG A 183 0.65 13.13 1.31
N ILE A 184 0.35 14.00 2.27
CA ILE A 184 0.57 13.73 3.70
C ILE A 184 -0.77 13.55 4.41
N ARG A 185 -0.73 12.84 5.53
CA ARG A 185 -1.87 12.73 6.44
C ARG A 185 -1.49 13.25 7.82
N ARG A 186 -2.32 14.13 8.39
CA ARG A 186 -2.21 14.60 9.77
C ARG A 186 -3.56 14.39 10.45
N ARG A 187 -3.54 13.86 11.67
CA ARG A 187 -4.75 13.62 12.48
C ARG A 187 -4.53 14.20 13.85
N GLU A 188 -5.56 14.84 14.37
CA GLU A 188 -5.57 15.36 15.73
C GLU A 188 -6.00 14.27 16.71
N PRO A 189 -5.54 14.31 17.97
CA PRO A 189 -6.08 13.45 19.01
C PRO A 189 -7.61 13.57 19.09
N GLY A 190 -8.31 12.44 19.04
CA GLY A 190 -9.78 12.40 19.09
C GLY A 190 -10.47 12.31 17.72
N ASP A 191 -9.74 12.44 16.61
CA ASP A 191 -10.26 12.15 15.27
C ASP A 191 -10.76 10.70 15.18
N ASN A 192 -12.06 10.48 15.03
CA ASN A 192 -12.69 9.15 14.98
C ASN A 192 -13.25 8.78 13.60
N THR A 193 -13.17 9.69 12.64
CA THR A 193 -13.58 9.43 11.25
C THR A 193 -12.50 8.64 10.53
N PHE A 194 -12.72 7.34 10.38
CA PHE A 194 -11.92 6.52 9.48
C PHE A 194 -12.50 6.69 8.07
N GLY A 195 -11.77 7.37 7.19
CA GLY A 195 -12.30 7.80 5.89
C GLY A 195 -12.44 6.71 4.82
N LEU A 196 -12.07 5.45 5.10
CA LEU A 196 -12.06 4.38 4.10
C LEU A 196 -12.40 3.03 4.73
N SER A 197 -13.34 2.26 4.18
CA SER A 197 -13.49 0.84 4.53
C SER A 197 -12.28 0.02 4.05
N PRO A 198 -12.06 -1.21 4.53
CA PRO A 198 -11.03 -2.10 3.96
C PRO A 198 -11.16 -2.18 2.43
N HIS A 199 -10.05 -1.98 1.73
CA HIS A 199 -9.97 -1.94 0.26
C HIS A 199 -8.56 -2.35 -0.19
N THR A 200 -8.40 -2.56 -1.50
CA THR A 200 -7.11 -2.75 -2.17
C THR A 200 -6.95 -1.69 -3.25
N ASP A 201 -5.78 -1.07 -3.33
CA ASP A 201 -5.43 -0.14 -4.41
C ASP A 201 -4.98 -0.88 -5.68
N ALA A 202 -4.45 -0.13 -6.64
CA ALA A 202 -3.86 -0.63 -7.89
C ALA A 202 -4.84 -1.45 -8.76
N GLY A 203 -6.11 -1.05 -8.81
CA GLY A 203 -7.11 -1.64 -9.70
C GLY A 203 -8.22 -2.37 -8.97
N SER A 204 -9.39 -2.38 -9.61
CA SER A 204 -10.62 -3.01 -9.17
C SER A 204 -11.04 -4.03 -10.23
N ILE A 205 -12.02 -3.69 -11.08
CA ILE A 205 -12.55 -4.57 -12.14
C ILE A 205 -11.46 -5.06 -13.11
N GLU A 206 -10.40 -4.29 -13.28
CA GLU A 206 -9.24 -4.60 -14.11
C GLU A 206 -8.59 -5.93 -13.69
N ARG A 207 -8.59 -6.26 -12.40
CA ARG A 207 -8.06 -7.55 -11.89
C ARG A 207 -8.75 -8.77 -12.50
N TRP A 208 -9.98 -8.59 -12.99
CA TRP A 208 -10.76 -9.64 -13.64
C TRP A 208 -10.80 -9.51 -15.15
N ILE A 209 -11.03 -8.30 -15.69
CA ILE A 209 -11.32 -8.13 -17.12
C ILE A 209 -10.08 -7.88 -17.97
N ASP A 210 -9.01 -7.34 -17.37
CA ASP A 210 -7.75 -7.09 -18.08
C ASP A 210 -6.95 -8.39 -18.25
N LYS A 211 -6.41 -8.60 -19.44
CA LYS A 211 -5.72 -9.84 -19.80
C LYS A 211 -4.33 -9.94 -19.17
N GLU A 212 -3.66 -8.82 -18.90
CA GLU A 212 -2.36 -8.85 -18.23
C GLU A 212 -2.54 -9.16 -16.74
N TYR A 213 -3.56 -8.60 -16.09
CA TYR A 213 -3.94 -8.98 -14.73
C TYR A 213 -4.35 -10.46 -14.62
N GLN A 214 -5.09 -10.99 -15.60
CA GLN A 214 -5.38 -12.43 -15.64
C GLN A 214 -4.11 -13.29 -15.70
N LYS A 215 -3.03 -12.84 -16.37
CA LYS A 215 -1.75 -13.57 -16.38
C LYS A 215 -1.09 -13.57 -15.01
N VAL A 216 -1.18 -12.46 -14.26
CA VAL A 216 -0.68 -12.38 -12.88
C VAL A 216 -1.38 -13.41 -12.01
N TYR A 217 -2.72 -13.48 -12.11
CA TYR A 217 -3.55 -14.39 -11.32
C TYR A 217 -3.84 -15.74 -11.99
N ARG A 218 -3.05 -16.17 -12.99
CA ARG A 218 -3.32 -17.39 -13.77
C ARG A 218 -3.40 -18.70 -12.97
N HIS A 219 -2.88 -18.69 -11.74
CA HIS A 219 -2.87 -19.84 -10.82
C HIS A 219 -4.02 -19.78 -9.80
N VAL A 220 -4.75 -18.66 -9.77
CA VAL A 220 -6.00 -18.49 -9.01
C VAL A 220 -7.16 -18.98 -9.88
#